data_AF-A0A438VTH0-F1
#
_entry.id   AF-A0A438VTH0-F1
#
_cell.length_a   1.000
_cell.length_b   1.000
_cell.length_c   1.000
_cell.angle_alpha   90.00
_cell.angle_beta   90.00
_cell.angle_gamma   90.00
#
_symmetry.space_group_name_H-M   'P 1'
#
loop_
_entity.id
_entity.type
_entity.pdbx_description
1 polymer ?
#
loop_
_entity_poly.entity_id
_entity_poly.type
_entity_poly.pdbx_seq_one_letter_code
_entity_poly.pdbx_strand_id
1 'polypeptide(L)'
;HIIAKEMETNIKITAAPMIEKSGDLAAILTNLQAKDILFIDEIHRLSPAIEEVLYPAMEDFRLDIIIGSGPAAQTIKIDLPPFTLIGATTRA
;
A
#
# COMPACT_ATOMS: atom_id res chain seq x y z
N HIS A 1 -7.27 17.33 -6.03
CA HIS A 1 -6.46 16.88 -4.88
C HIS A 1 -5.66 18.06 -4.34
N ILE A 2 -6.12 18.70 -3.27
CA ILE A 2 -5.44 19.89 -2.71
C ILE A 2 -4.06 19.49 -2.19
N ILE A 3 -4.00 18.47 -1.32
CA ILE A 3 -2.74 18.03 -0.70
C ILE A 3 -1.65 17.64 -1.71
N ALA A 4 -2.00 16.90 -2.77
CA ALA A 4 -1.05 16.51 -3.81
C ALA A 4 -0.50 17.74 -4.57
N LYS A 5 -1.35 18.75 -4.81
CA LYS A 5 -0.95 20.01 -5.43
C LYS A 5 -0.03 20.81 -4.51
N GLU A 6 -0.35 20.91 -3.22
CA GLU A 6 0.48 21.61 -2.22
C GLU A 6 1.83 20.91 -2.00
N MET A 7 1.89 19.59 -2.15
CA MET A 7 3.11 18.79 -2.02
C MET A 7 3.88 18.60 -3.34
N GLU A 8 3.40 19.19 -4.45
CA GLU A 8 3.98 19.05 -5.79
C GLU A 8 4.27 17.58 -6.19
N THR A 9 3.32 16.68 -5.91
CA THR A 9 3.49 15.24 -6.12
C THR A 9 2.22 14.60 -6.70
N ASN A 10 2.31 13.34 -7.12
CA ASN A 10 1.14 12.61 -7.61
C ASN A 10 0.35 12.00 -6.46
N ILE A 11 -0.90 11.66 -6.77
CA ILE A 11 -1.76 10.93 -5.86
C ILE A 11 -2.37 9.73 -6.58
N LYS A 12 -2.20 8.56 -5.99
CA LYS A 12 -2.88 7.34 -6.37
C LYS A 12 -4.00 7.08 -5.38
N ILE A 13 -5.21 6.88 -5.90
CA ILE A 13 -6.44 6.76 -5.11
C ILE A 13 -6.95 5.34 -5.28
N THR A 14 -7.32 4.72 -4.16
CA THR A 14 -8.02 3.45 -4.11
C THR A 14 -8.97 3.44 -2.92
N ALA A 15 -9.79 2.39 -2.80
CA ALA A 15 -10.61 2.14 -1.63
C ALA A 15 -10.31 0.75 -1.09
N ALA A 16 -10.33 0.57 0.22
CA ALA A 16 -10.02 -0.72 0.85
C ALA A 16 -10.82 -1.91 0.27
N PRO A 17 -12.13 -1.78 -0.07
CA PRO A 17 -12.87 -2.89 -0.67
C PRO A 17 -12.38 -3.32 -2.07
N MET A 18 -11.59 -2.50 -2.75
CA MET A 18 -10.99 -2.81 -4.06
C MET A 18 -9.66 -3.56 -3.92
N ILE A 19 -9.15 -3.73 -2.69
CA ILE A 19 -7.90 -4.44 -2.41
C ILE A 19 -8.27 -5.78 -1.80
N GLU A 20 -8.40 -6.80 -2.64
CA GLU A 20 -8.93 -8.10 -2.22
C GLU A 20 -7.82 -9.05 -1.75
N LYS A 21 -6.63 -8.95 -2.34
CA LYS A 21 -5.48 -9.82 -2.05
C LYS A 21 -4.19 -9.01 -1.96
N SER A 22 -3.19 -9.55 -1.26
CA SER A 22 -1.90 -8.88 -1.01
C SER A 22 -1.19 -8.46 -2.31
N GLY A 23 -1.40 -9.21 -3.39
CA GLY A 23 -0.88 -8.87 -4.72
C GLY A 23 -1.44 -7.56 -5.30
N ASP A 24 -2.69 -7.19 -4.98
CA ASP A 24 -3.29 -5.94 -5.47
C ASP A 24 -2.64 -4.75 -4.77
N LEU A 25 -2.47 -4.81 -3.45
CA LEU A 25 -1.74 -3.80 -2.68
C LEU A 25 -0.28 -3.71 -3.15
N ALA A 26 0.38 -4.85 -3.35
CA ALA A 26 1.74 -4.90 -3.85
C ALA A 26 1.87 -4.16 -5.19
N ALA A 27 0.99 -4.44 -6.14
CA ALA A 27 0.99 -3.79 -7.44
C ALA A 27 0.76 -2.27 -7.36
N ILE A 28 -0.02 -1.79 -6.38
CA ILE A 28 -0.21 -0.36 -6.12
C ILE A 28 1.09 0.24 -5.59
N LEU A 29 1.66 -0.34 -4.54
CA LEU A 29 2.85 0.16 -3.83
C LEU A 29 4.09 0.19 -4.73
N THR A 30 4.35 -0.87 -5.49
CA THR A 30 5.53 -0.94 -6.37
C THR A 30 5.47 0.03 -7.55
N ASN A 31 4.29 0.59 -7.85
CA ASN A 31 4.10 1.59 -8.90
C ASN A 31 4.14 3.03 -8.37
N LEU A 32 4.32 3.24 -7.06
CA LEU A 32 4.48 4.58 -6.51
C LEU A 32 5.86 5.14 -6.86
N GLN A 33 5.94 6.45 -7.02
CA GLN A 33 7.20 7.19 -7.09
C GLN A 33 7.51 7.83 -5.74
N ALA A 34 8.76 8.28 -5.57
CA ALA A 34 9.15 8.97 -4.35
C ALA A 34 8.28 10.22 -4.12
N LYS A 35 7.80 10.36 -2.88
CA LYS A 35 6.87 11.39 -2.39
C LYS A 35 5.42 11.26 -2.82
N ASP A 36 5.08 10.30 -3.69
CA ASP A 36 3.69 10.11 -4.10
C ASP A 36 2.80 9.85 -2.88
N ILE A 37 1.53 10.24 -3.03
CA ILE A 37 0.50 10.00 -2.02
C ILE A 37 -0.30 8.77 -2.43
N LEU A 38 -0.37 7.77 -1.54
CA LEU A 38 -1.35 6.70 -1.64
C LEU A 38 -2.55 7.05 -0.75
N PHE A 39 -3.69 7.30 -1.37
CA PHE A 39 -4.95 7.52 -0.67
C PHE A 39 -5.79 6.25 -0.68
N ILE A 40 -6.14 5.75 0.52
CA ILE A 40 -7.02 4.60 0.69
C ILE A 40 -8.30 5.07 1.39
N ASP A 41 -9.40 5.11 0.64
CA ASP A 41 -10.73 5.35 1.21
C ASP A 41 -11.23 4.13 1.97
N GLU A 42 -12.09 4.36 2.96
CA GLU A 42 -12.68 3.32 3.80
C GLU A 42 -11.62 2.37 4.38
N ILE A 43 -10.47 2.90 4.82
CA ILE A 43 -9.29 2.11 5.20
C ILE A 43 -9.58 1.06 6.27
N HIS A 44 -10.58 1.30 7.13
CA HIS A 44 -11.05 0.37 8.15
C HIS A 44 -11.67 -0.94 7.60
N ARG A 45 -11.87 -1.03 6.28
CA ARG A 45 -12.40 -2.22 5.60
C ARG A 45 -11.31 -3.09 4.99
N LEU A 46 -10.03 -2.75 5.16
CA LEU A 46 -8.94 -3.63 4.78
C LEU A 46 -9.07 -4.96 5.55
N SER A 47 -8.79 -6.07 4.89
CA SER A 47 -8.73 -7.34 5.62
C SER A 47 -7.45 -7.37 6.47
N PRO A 48 -7.45 -8.10 7.60
CA PRO A 48 -6.26 -8.19 8.47
C PRO A 48 -5.00 -8.60 7.71
N ALA A 49 -5.12 -9.52 6.75
CA ALA A 49 -4.00 -9.95 5.92
C ALA A 49 -3.44 -8.84 5.02
N ILE A 50 -4.25 -7.87 4.59
CA ILE A 50 -3.79 -6.71 3.83
C ILE A 50 -3.17 -5.67 4.76
N GLU A 51 -3.75 -5.45 5.94
CA GLU A 51 -3.16 -4.56 6.96
C GLU A 51 -1.75 -5.01 7.35
N GLU A 52 -1.55 -6.31 7.60
CA GLU A 52 -0.25 -6.90 7.91
C GLU A 52 0.81 -6.64 6.82
N VAL A 53 0.39 -6.60 5.55
CA VAL A 53 1.27 -6.27 4.41
C VAL A 53 1.55 -4.76 4.35
N LEU A 54 0.61 -3.93 4.80
CA LEU A 54 0.72 -2.48 4.75
C LEU A 54 1.66 -1.91 5.83
N TYR A 55 1.73 -2.52 7.02
CA TYR A 55 2.58 -2.02 8.11
C TYR A 55 4.07 -1.88 7.72
N PRO A 56 4.76 -2.90 7.18
CA PRO A 56 6.15 -2.76 6.77
C PRO A 56 6.36 -1.71 5.67
N ALA A 57 5.36 -1.53 4.80
CA ALA A 57 5.41 -0.52 3.75
C ALA A 57 5.34 0.90 4.34
N MET A 58 4.63 1.09 5.45
CA MET A 58 4.53 2.36 6.16
C MET A 58 5.72 2.63 7.08
N GLU A 59 6.21 1.61 7.78
CA GLU A 59 7.26 1.74 8.81
C GLU A 59 8.65 1.85 8.19
N ASP A 60 8.97 0.94 7.26
CA ASP A 60 10.32 0.77 6.73
C ASP A 60 10.42 1.02 5.21
N PHE A 61 9.31 1.37 4.56
CA PHE A 61 9.20 1.43 3.10
C PHE A 61 9.65 0.12 2.45
N ARG A 62 9.16 -1.01 2.97
CA ARG A 62 9.47 -2.34 2.46
C ARG A 62 8.24 -3.17 2.21
N LEU A 63 8.36 -4.10 1.28
CA LEU A 63 7.32 -5.06 0.96
C LEU A 63 7.91 -6.46 0.86
N ASP A 64 7.36 -7.37 1.65
CA ASP A 64 7.70 -8.79 1.60
C ASP A 64 6.70 -9.50 0.68
N ILE A 65 7.17 -10.00 -0.46
CA ILE A 65 6.35 -10.74 -1.44
C ILE A 65 6.73 -12.22 -1.42
N ILE A 66 5.73 -13.08 -1.25
CA ILE A 66 5.89 -14.53 -1.41
C ILE A 66 5.76 -14.87 -2.91
N ILE A 67 6.80 -15.45 -3.48
CA ILE A 67 6.81 -15.96 -4.85
C ILE A 67 6.89 -17.48 -4.82
N GLY A 68 6.09 -18.12 -5.67
CA GLY A 68 5.99 -19.57 -5.75
C GLY A 68 4.90 -20.14 -4.84
N SER A 69 4.84 -21.47 -4.73
CA SER A 69 3.85 -22.16 -3.91
C SER A 69 4.44 -23.40 -3.26
N GLY A 70 3.83 -23.83 -2.14
CA GLY A 70 4.27 -25.01 -1.40
C GLY A 70 5.65 -24.86 -0.76
N PRO A 71 6.38 -25.97 -0.53
CA PRO A 71 7.66 -25.96 0.18
C PRO A 71 8.77 -25.15 -0.51
N ALA A 72 8.60 -24.81 -1.78
CA ALA A 72 9.55 -24.04 -2.57
C ALA A 72 9.23 -22.53 -2.60
N ALA A 73 8.18 -22.07 -1.91
CA ALA A 73 7.85 -20.66 -1.83
C ALA A 73 8.99 -19.88 -1.17
N GLN A 74 9.37 -18.76 -1.79
CA GLN A 74 10.41 -17.87 -1.29
C GLN A 74 9.82 -16.50 -0.99
N THR A 75 10.28 -15.90 0.10
CA THR A 75 9.95 -14.51 0.41
C THR A 75 11.04 -13.61 -0.17
N ILE A 76 10.64 -12.69 -1.03
CA ILE A 76 11.51 -11.66 -1.60
C ILE A 76 11.14 -10.33 -0.94
N LYS A 77 12.18 -9.59 -0.53
CA LYS A 77 12.03 -8.25 0.01
C LYS A 77 12.23 -7.23 -1.09
N ILE A 78 11.32 -6.27 -1.20
CA ILE A 78 11.37 -5.18 -2.17
C ILE A 78 11.40 -3.87 -1.39
N ASP A 79 12.39 -3.02 -1.67
CA ASP A 79 12.42 -1.66 -1.16
C ASP A 79 11.45 -0.80 -1.97
N LEU A 80 10.63 -0.03 -1.26
CA LEU A 80 9.67 0.93 -1.81
C LEU A 80 10.26 2.33 -1.75
N PRO A 81 9.92 3.21 -2.71
CA PRO A 81 10.24 4.62 -2.55
C PRO A 81 9.46 5.21 -1.37
N PRO A 82 10.02 6.19 -0.63
CA PRO A 82 9.29 6.88 0.43
C PRO A 82 8.01 7.50 -0.12
N PHE A 83 6.86 7.21 0.48
CA PHE A 83 5.55 7.68 0.05
C PHE A 83 4.74 8.14 1.27
N THR A 84 3.64 8.86 1.03
CA THR A 84 2.71 9.26 2.10
C THR A 84 1.43 8.44 1.98
N LEU A 85 1.07 7.68 3.02
CA LEU A 85 -0.24 7.05 3.11
C LEU A 85 -1.25 8.02 3.74
N ILE A 86 -2.41 8.17 3.11
CA ILE A 86 -3.57 8.87 3.68
C ILE A 86 -4.73 7.88 3.71
N GLY A 87 -5.17 7.51 4.92
CA GLY A 87 -6.36 6.70 5.13
C GLY A 87 -7.57 7.56 5.47
N ALA A 88 -8.69 7.35 4.78
CA ALA A 88 -9.97 7.93 5.15
C ALA A 88 -10.87 6.85 5.76
N THR A 89 -11.63 7.20 6.79
CA THR A 89 -12.58 6.31 7.45
C THR A 89 -13.81 7.09 7.89
N THR A 90 -14.98 6.47 7.74
CA THR A 90 -16.25 6.93 8.33
C THR A 90 -16.50 6.33 9.71
N ARG A 91 -15.67 5.35 10.12
CA ARG A 91 -15.73 4.68 11.41
C ARG A 91 -14.81 5.39 12.41
N ALA A 92 -15.38 5.77 13.56
CA ALA A 92 -14.71 6.40 14.70
C ALA A 92 -14.22 5.38 15.72
#